data_AF-A0AA38GBZ5-F1
#
_entry.id   AF-A0AA38GBZ5-F1
#
_cell.length_a   1.000
_cell.length_b   1.000
_cell.length_c   1.000
_cell.angle_alpha   90.00
_cell.angle_beta   90.00
_cell.angle_gamma   90.00
#
_symmetry.space_group_name_H-M   'P 1'
#
loop_
_entity.id
_entity.type
_entity.pdbx_description
1 polymer ?
#
loop_
_entity_poly.entity_id
_entity_poly.type
_entity_poly.pdbx_seq_one_letter_code
_entity_poly.pdbx_strand_id
1 'polypeptide(L)'
;MPGMTAWVGLVLLGEPKAGEQVFVSSAAGGVGLIVGQLAKIRGCRVVGSVGTDQKAKMVKEEFGFDDVFNYNSEPDWDATLARYFPKGIDIYFDNVGGKMLESVLNHINMNARIPVCGMISQYYE
;
A
#
# COMPACT_ATOMS: atom_id res chain seq x y z
N MET A 1 3.32 5.40 -18.24
CA MET A 1 4.40 5.69 -17.27
C MET A 1 4.28 5.02 -15.89
N PRO A 2 3.54 3.91 -15.64
CA PRO A 2 3.43 3.35 -14.28
C PRO A 2 4.75 2.93 -13.61
N GLY A 3 5.68 2.35 -14.37
CA GLY A 3 6.95 1.85 -13.81
C GLY A 3 7.87 2.95 -13.28
N MET A 4 7.99 4.06 -14.01
CA MET A 4 8.80 5.20 -13.57
C MET A 4 8.19 5.87 -12.34
N THR A 5 6.86 6.03 -12.31
CA THR A 5 6.14 6.54 -11.13
C THR A 5 6.37 5.67 -9.91
N ALA A 6 6.23 4.34 -10.05
CA ALA A 6 6.50 3.40 -8.97
C ALA A 6 7.94 3.48 -8.46
N TRP A 7 8.91 3.53 -9.38
CA TRP A 7 10.32 3.59 -9.03
C TRP A 7 10.68 4.90 -8.32
N VAL A 8 10.29 6.06 -8.85
CA VAL A 8 10.55 7.35 -8.19
C VAL A 8 9.86 7.40 -6.83
N GLY A 9 8.56 7.09 -6.78
CA GLY A 9 7.78 7.21 -5.56
C GLY A 9 8.27 6.29 -4.45
N LEU A 10 8.57 5.02 -4.75
CA LEU A 10 9.05 4.11 -3.73
C LEU A 10 10.54 4.28 -3.48
N VAL A 11 11.38 4.22 -4.51
CA VAL A 11 12.84 4.10 -4.34
C VAL A 11 13.47 5.42 -3.94
N LEU A 12 13.07 6.53 -4.56
CA LEU A 12 13.66 7.83 -4.29
C LEU A 12 12.97 8.58 -3.15
N LEU A 13 11.63 8.51 -3.05
CA LEU A 13 10.89 9.24 -2.02
C LEU A 13 10.57 8.38 -0.79
N GLY A 14 10.26 7.10 -1.00
CA GLY A 14 9.97 6.17 0.09
C GLY A 14 11.22 5.64 0.79
N GLU A 15 12.36 5.57 0.10
CA GLU A 15 13.64 5.03 0.59
C GLU A 15 13.47 3.74 1.45
N PRO A 16 12.83 2.68 0.92
CA PRO A 16 12.54 1.45 1.66
C PRO A 16 13.79 0.74 2.16
N LYS A 17 13.70 0.26 3.40
CA LYS A 17 14.73 -0.54 4.08
C LYS A 17 14.21 -1.95 4.34
N ALA A 18 15.11 -2.92 4.32
CA ALA A 18 14.78 -4.30 4.63
C ALA A 18 14.14 -4.40 6.03
N GLY A 19 13.08 -5.20 6.14
CA GLY A 19 12.32 -5.39 7.37
C GLY A 19 11.19 -4.37 7.61
N GLU A 20 11.15 -3.27 6.86
CA GLU A 20 10.06 -2.28 6.98
C GLU A 20 8.72 -2.81 6.47
N GLN A 21 7.63 -2.24 7.01
CA GLN A 21 6.26 -2.52 6.61
C GLN A 21 5.76 -1.49 5.59
N VAL A 22 5.41 -1.97 4.40
CA VAL A 22 4.95 -1.17 3.27
C VAL A 22 3.47 -1.44 3.01
N PHE A 23 2.65 -0.40 3.04
CA PHE A 23 1.26 -0.43 2.61
C PHE A 23 1.13 0.19 1.21
N VAL A 24 0.39 -0.47 0.32
CA VAL A 24 0.09 0.04 -1.02
C VAL A 24 -1.42 0.06 -1.24
N SER A 25 -2.01 1.25 -1.36
CA SER A 25 -3.42 1.38 -1.76
C SER A 25 -3.56 1.18 -3.27
N SER A 26 -4.71 0.66 -3.74
CA SER A 26 -4.93 0.31 -5.15
C SER A 26 -3.84 -0.64 -5.69
N ALA A 27 -3.52 -1.68 -4.92
CA ALA A 27 -2.35 -2.54 -5.16
C ALA A 27 -2.41 -3.33 -6.48
N ALA A 28 -3.60 -3.59 -7.02
CA ALA A 28 -3.79 -4.25 -8.32
C ALA A 28 -3.66 -3.28 -9.53
N GLY A 29 -3.45 -1.99 -9.30
CA GLY A 29 -3.24 -1.01 -10.36
C GLY A 29 -1.83 -1.11 -10.97
N GLY A 30 -1.66 -0.51 -12.16
CA GLY A 30 -0.37 -0.58 -12.88
C GLY A 30 0.83 -0.02 -12.10
N VAL A 31 0.63 1.00 -11.26
CA VAL A 31 1.68 1.51 -10.35
C VAL A 31 1.82 0.60 -9.13
N GLY A 32 0.71 0.26 -8.47
CA GLY A 32 0.68 -0.52 -7.23
C GLY A 32 1.36 -1.89 -7.35
N LEU A 33 1.15 -2.60 -8.46
CA LEU A 33 1.78 -3.91 -8.70
C LEU A 33 3.31 -3.82 -8.76
N ILE A 34 3.84 -2.74 -9.36
CA ILE A 34 5.27 -2.52 -9.50
C ILE A 34 5.86 -2.07 -8.15
N VAL A 35 5.18 -1.18 -7.43
CA VAL A 35 5.59 -0.74 -6.08
C VAL A 35 5.75 -1.94 -5.15
N GLY A 36 4.75 -2.83 -5.11
CA GLY A 36 4.81 -4.00 -4.23
C GLY A 36 6.00 -4.90 -4.52
N GLN A 37 6.24 -5.22 -5.79
CA GLN A 37 7.40 -6.03 -6.19
C GLN A 37 8.74 -5.34 -5.88
N LEU A 38 8.86 -4.03 -6.12
CA LEU A 38 10.06 -3.26 -5.77
C LEU A 38 10.33 -3.24 -4.26
N ALA A 39 9.28 -3.23 -3.43
CA ALA A 39 9.39 -3.32 -1.98
C ALA A 39 9.78 -4.74 -1.53
N LYS A 40 9.17 -5.78 -2.13
CA LYS A 40 9.53 -7.19 -1.87
C LYS A 40 10.99 -7.48 -2.21
N ILE A 41 11.49 -7.03 -3.37
CA ILE A 41 12.89 -7.18 -3.78
C ILE A 41 13.85 -6.53 -2.77
N ARG A 42 13.40 -5.50 -2.04
CA ARG A 42 14.19 -4.82 -1.01
C ARG A 42 14.05 -5.42 0.39
N GLY A 43 13.37 -6.55 0.52
CA GLY A 43 13.21 -7.25 1.79
C GLY A 43 12.19 -6.61 2.72
N CYS A 44 11.26 -5.79 2.21
CA CYS A 44 10.14 -5.28 2.99
C CYS A 44 9.03 -6.34 3.13
N ARG A 45 8.21 -6.19 4.17
CA ARG A 45 6.88 -6.81 4.22
C ARG A 45 5.89 -5.89 3.54
N VAL A 46 5.09 -6.41 2.61
CA VAL A 46 4.20 -5.63 1.75
C VAL A 46 2.76 -6.12 1.91
N VAL A 47 1.87 -5.19 2.27
CA VAL A 47 0.42 -5.42 2.29
C VAL A 47 -0.25 -4.50 1.28
N GLY A 48 -1.23 -5.02 0.55
CA GLY A 48 -2.00 -4.26 -0.43
C GLY A 48 -3.48 -4.13 -0.07
N SER A 49 -4.14 -3.07 -0.56
CA SER A 49 -5.61 -3.02 -0.61
C SER A 49 -6.11 -2.98 -2.05
N VAL A 50 -7.23 -3.66 -2.29
CA VAL A 50 -7.89 -3.76 -3.60
C VAL A 50 -9.40 -3.71 -3.45
N GLY A 51 -10.13 -3.54 -4.56
CA GLY A 51 -11.61 -3.44 -4.51
C GLY A 51 -12.37 -4.76 -4.69
N THR A 52 -11.69 -5.89 -4.94
CA THR A 52 -12.34 -7.19 -5.11
C THR A 52 -11.47 -8.35 -4.60
N ASP A 53 -12.09 -9.43 -4.14
CA ASP A 53 -11.38 -10.62 -3.64
C ASP A 53 -10.57 -11.32 -4.72
N GLN A 54 -11.07 -11.31 -5.97
CA GLN A 54 -10.32 -11.83 -7.12
C GLN A 54 -8.99 -11.08 -7.32
N LYS A 55 -9.02 -9.75 -7.20
CA LYS A 55 -7.80 -8.93 -7.25
C LYS A 55 -6.89 -9.22 -6.06
N ALA A 56 -7.46 -9.49 -4.89
CA ALA A 56 -6.67 -9.76 -3.68
C ALA A 56 -5.89 -11.07 -3.84
N LYS A 57 -6.57 -12.11 -4.33
CA LYS A 57 -5.96 -13.41 -4.66
C LYS A 57 -4.83 -13.27 -5.66
N MET A 58 -5.09 -12.62 -6.80
CA MET A 58 -4.08 -12.39 -7.85
C MET A 58 -2.85 -11.64 -7.31
N VAL A 59 -3.04 -10.53 -6.58
CA VAL A 59 -1.93 -9.73 -6.04
C VAL A 59 -1.09 -10.52 -5.03
N LYS A 60 -1.73 -11.35 -4.20
CA LYS A 60 -1.04 -12.20 -3.23
C LYS A 60 -0.28 -13.35 -3.90
N GLU A 61 -0.96 -14.11 -4.77
CA GLU A 61 -0.42 -15.36 -5.33
C GLU A 61 0.55 -15.13 -6.49
N GLU A 62 0.28 -14.15 -7.37
CA GLU A 62 1.07 -13.94 -8.60
C GLU A 62 2.12 -12.84 -8.45
N PHE A 63 1.87 -11.84 -7.60
CA PHE A 63 2.75 -10.67 -7.45
C PHE A 63 3.51 -10.61 -6.13
N GLY A 64 3.33 -11.63 -5.27
CA GLY A 64 4.20 -11.88 -4.11
C GLY A 64 4.00 -10.93 -2.93
N PHE A 65 2.86 -10.25 -2.83
CA PHE A 65 2.50 -9.51 -1.62
C PHE A 65 2.34 -10.48 -0.46
N ASP A 66 2.73 -10.07 0.75
CA ASP A 66 2.61 -10.92 1.95
C ASP A 66 1.13 -11.07 2.33
N ASP A 67 0.38 -9.97 2.25
CA ASP A 67 -1.06 -9.95 2.49
C ASP A 67 -1.77 -8.94 1.60
N VAL A 68 -3.05 -9.18 1.34
CA VAL A 68 -3.91 -8.29 0.57
C VAL A 68 -5.32 -8.37 1.13
N PHE A 69 -5.98 -7.22 1.28
CA PHE A 69 -7.38 -7.17 1.69
C PHE A 69 -8.25 -6.44 0.68
N ASN A 70 -9.52 -6.84 0.60
CA ASN A 70 -10.53 -6.14 -0.17
C ASN A 70 -11.16 -5.05 0.69
N TYR A 71 -10.88 -3.77 0.40
CA TYR A 71 -11.34 -2.67 1.25
C TYR A 71 -12.87 -2.51 1.29
N ASN A 72 -13.59 -3.07 0.30
CA ASN A 72 -15.07 -3.07 0.29
C ASN A 72 -15.69 -4.10 1.22
N SER A 73 -14.91 -5.12 1.61
CA SER A 73 -15.35 -6.21 2.50
C SER A 73 -15.02 -5.93 3.98
N GLU A 74 -14.32 -4.82 4.25
CA GLU A 74 -13.83 -4.47 5.58
C GLU A 74 -14.73 -3.38 6.19
N PRO A 75 -15.41 -3.66 7.31
CA PRO A 75 -16.36 -2.71 7.91
C PRO A 75 -15.67 -1.56 8.68
N ASP A 76 -14.42 -1.76 9.10
CA ASP A 76 -13.64 -0.80 9.90
C ASP A 76 -12.18 -0.88 9.47
N TRP A 77 -11.69 0.17 8.81
CA TRP A 77 -10.33 0.20 8.29
C TRP A 77 -9.26 0.36 9.36
N ASP A 78 -9.55 0.97 10.51
CA ASP A 78 -8.58 1.05 11.61
C ASP A 78 -8.33 -0.35 12.20
N ALA A 79 -9.40 -1.11 12.43
CA ALA A 79 -9.29 -2.50 12.89
C ALA A 79 -8.60 -3.40 11.85
N THR A 80 -8.89 -3.21 10.57
CA THR A 80 -8.21 -3.92 9.47
C THR A 80 -6.72 -3.62 9.45
N LEU A 81 -6.33 -2.34 9.50
CA LEU A 81 -4.93 -1.93 9.47
C LEU A 81 -4.17 -2.44 10.69
N ALA A 82 -4.75 -2.38 11.89
CA ALA A 82 -4.14 -2.95 13.10
C ALA A 82 -3.87 -4.47 12.97
N ARG A 83 -4.80 -5.21 12.33
CA ARG A 83 -4.67 -6.65 12.07
C ARG A 83 -3.53 -6.96 11.11
N TYR A 84 -3.41 -6.21 10.02
CA TYR A 84 -2.38 -6.43 8.99
C TYR A 84 -1.03 -5.79 9.33
N PHE A 85 -1.00 -4.78 10.20
CA PHE A 85 0.19 -4.03 10.59
C PHE A 85 0.33 -3.92 12.12
N PRO A 86 0.48 -5.05 12.84
CA PRO A 86 0.60 -5.02 14.31
C PRO A 86 1.86 -4.30 14.81
N LYS A 87 2.84 -4.04 13.91
CA LYS A 87 4.07 -3.28 14.19
C LYS A 87 4.07 -1.88 13.52
N GLY A 88 2.91 -1.39 13.07
CA GLY A 88 2.76 -0.11 12.38
C GLY A 88 3.27 -0.08 10.95
N ILE A 89 3.03 1.03 10.25
CA ILE A 89 3.35 1.23 8.83
C ILE A 89 4.56 2.16 8.70
N ASP A 90 5.61 1.71 8.03
CA ASP A 90 6.82 2.51 7.79
C ASP A 90 6.74 3.29 6.47
N ILE A 91 6.09 2.71 5.46
CA ILE A 91 5.84 3.38 4.18
C ILE A 91 4.39 3.16 3.77
N TYR A 92 3.69 4.25 3.44
CA TYR A 92 2.40 4.19 2.75
C TYR A 92 2.52 4.78 1.36
N PHE A 93 2.46 3.93 0.33
CA PHE A 93 2.39 4.39 -1.05
C PHE A 93 0.93 4.68 -1.39
N ASP A 94 0.58 5.96 -1.43
CA ASP A 94 -0.81 6.40 -1.54
C ASP A 94 -1.22 6.66 -3.00
N ASN A 95 -2.14 5.84 -3.49
CA ASN A 95 -2.82 6.01 -4.78
C ASN A 95 -4.29 6.45 -4.64
N VAL A 96 -4.81 6.57 -3.41
CA VAL A 96 -6.25 6.65 -3.14
C VAL A 96 -6.63 7.91 -2.37
N GLY A 97 -5.90 8.30 -1.33
CA GLY A 97 -6.24 9.42 -0.45
C GLY A 97 -7.49 9.21 0.40
N GLY A 98 -8.08 10.31 0.84
CA GLY A 98 -9.36 10.35 1.58
C GLY A 98 -9.34 9.54 2.87
N LYS A 99 -10.46 8.89 3.20
CA LYS A 99 -10.64 8.10 4.43
C LYS A 99 -9.58 7.01 4.63
N MET A 100 -9.00 6.46 3.56
CA MET A 100 -7.96 5.45 3.67
C MET A 100 -6.68 6.07 4.21
N LEU A 101 -6.31 7.26 3.72
CA LEU A 101 -5.18 8.02 4.25
C LEU A 101 -5.41 8.41 5.72
N GLU A 102 -6.60 8.91 6.06
CA GLU A 102 -6.96 9.23 7.45
C GLU A 102 -6.78 8.02 8.37
N SER A 103 -7.27 6.85 7.95
CA SER A 103 -7.10 5.61 8.72
C SER A 103 -5.61 5.27 8.84
N VAL A 104 -4.85 5.27 7.74
CA VAL A 104 -3.42 4.95 7.75
C VAL A 104 -2.62 5.83 8.70
N LEU A 105 -2.91 7.12 8.79
CA LEU A 105 -2.22 8.06 9.69
C LEU A 105 -2.32 7.66 11.17
N ASN A 106 -3.33 6.90 11.57
CA ASN A 106 -3.45 6.36 12.93
C ASN A 106 -2.51 5.17 13.21
N HIS A 107 -1.95 4.54 12.17
CA HIS A 107 -1.15 3.30 12.26
C HIS A 107 0.28 3.46 11.74
N ILE A 108 0.73 4.67 11.40
CA ILE A 108 2.11 4.88 10.96
C ILE A 108 3.10 4.85 12.12
N ASN A 109 4.30 4.38 11.82
CA ASN A 109 5.44 4.47 12.72
C ASN A 109 6.04 5.88 12.73
N MET A 110 6.79 6.19 13.79
CA MET A 110 7.64 7.37 13.81
C MET A 110 8.64 7.32 12.64
N ASN A 111 8.78 8.45 11.93
CA ASN A 111 9.58 8.58 10.71
C ASN A 111 9.05 7.79 9.50
N ALA A 112 7.78 7.43 9.49
CA ALA A 112 7.15 6.86 8.30
C ALA A 112 7.18 7.85 7.12
N ARG A 113 7.15 7.29 5.90
CA ARG A 113 7.14 8.05 4.65
C ARG A 113 5.86 7.77 3.89
N ILE A 114 5.24 8.81 3.34
CA ILE A 114 4.00 8.69 2.58
C ILE A 114 4.19 9.29 1.18
N PRO A 115 4.75 8.53 0.21
CA PRO A 115 4.74 8.95 -1.18
C PRO A 115 3.31 9.04 -1.72
N VAL A 116 2.80 10.27 -1.84
CA VAL A 116 1.48 10.55 -2.41
C VAL A 116 1.59 10.54 -3.94
N CYS A 117 1.20 9.43 -4.55
CA CYS A 117 1.20 9.25 -6.00
C CYS A 117 -0.09 9.77 -6.65
N GLY A 118 -1.23 9.63 -5.98
CA GLY A 118 -2.51 10.10 -6.46
C GLY A 118 -3.60 9.93 -5.41
N MET A 119 -4.71 10.63 -5.59
CA MET A 119 -5.85 10.62 -4.67
C MET A 119 -7.13 10.31 -5.44
N ILE A 120 -7.19 9.15 -6.12
CA ILE A 120 -8.28 8.83 -7.07
C ILE A 120 -9.68 8.85 -6.43
N SER A 121 -9.79 8.64 -5.11
CA SER A 121 -11.07 8.73 -4.39
C SER A 121 -11.60 10.16 -4.29
N GLN A 122 -10.77 11.16 -4.56
CA GLN A 122 -11.08 12.59 -4.41
C GLN A 122 -11.22 13.30 -5.76
N TYR A 123 -10.98 12.63 -6.88
CA TYR A 123 -10.98 13.28 -8.21
C TYR A 123 -12.38 13.55 -8.75
N TYR A 124 -13.39 12.89 -8.19
CA TYR A 124 -14.78 12.97 -8.62
C TYR A 124 -15.69 13.54 -7.52
N GLU A 125 -15.09 14.20 -6.52
CA GLU A 125 -15.80 15.06 -5.56
C GLU A 125 -16.03 16.47 -6.11
#